data_AF-G7Y9A7-F1
#
_entry.id   AF-G7Y9A7-F1
#
_cell.length_a   1.000
_cell.length_b   1.000
_cell.length_c   1.000
_cell.angle_alpha   90.00
_cell.angle_beta   90.00
_cell.angle_gamma   90.00
#
_symmetry.space_group_name_H-M   'P 1'
#
loop_
_entity.id
_entity.type
_entity.pdbx_description
1 polymer ?
#
loop_
_entity_poly.entity_id
_entity_poly.type
_entity_poly.pdbx_seq_one_letter_code
_entity_poly.pdbx_strand_id
1 'polypeptide(L)'
;MSQLLYLFCQLLIILPGLINTSWYPIYNVSTDHIFYQHFIDSTLARKLTDPINHALGDVKAHAFQWVSVTGFRESLGNNMSIAWIALGGSVPNRQANLTSMTKDAVAVVACTLSAQKNSPVGFNLDDCYPIEVSRVSTSDHRAGLLGMSLRSLELRSTRSGSALVYCDPLWRDDMKHPGGGCRIRLRQDGRWTETATGEPSSFYSFCNSVDRSNPCGGGFSVDLLEVSVNQNGRFPETKLLVGLPFSQPFGEAQLINNALRGFQGLTEGGKQSVDILSSEEVNFGTQVVWTPPQKEAFRSGNNNTVTASEEANSVQSTREYLALVSAPSGNAGSSITAYRHNGFRASDVVFRIRPKTSDMTTFSGFGQALETLWVPLFKNESRVDYAVVVGAPFSYHSVKGPNTGRVYIVCPDLGRIEQEITAPPLDGPQSHSFFGYSLARLGDVDGDGIDDIAIGAPGMREDSHQNSVNGRVYVHRVTSECKLAPVALQ
;
A
#
# COMPACT_ATOMS: atom_id res chain seq x y z
N MET A 1 -4.49 -0.77 12.38
CA MET A 1 -3.45 0.14 12.93
C MET A 1 -2.37 0.50 11.91
N SER A 2 -1.50 -0.41 11.47
CA SER A 2 -0.38 -0.06 10.56
C SER A 2 -0.86 0.63 9.26
N GLN A 3 -1.96 0.11 8.71
CA GLN A 3 -2.65 0.64 7.53
C GLN A 3 -3.41 1.96 7.80
N LEU A 4 -3.65 2.33 9.06
CA LEU A 4 -4.29 3.62 9.44
C LEU A 4 -3.27 4.76 9.34
N LEU A 5 -2.00 4.47 9.62
CA LEU A 5 -0.87 5.35 9.29
C LEU A 5 -0.61 5.43 7.78
N TYR A 6 -1.23 4.58 6.94
CA TYR A 6 -1.07 4.64 5.48
C TYR A 6 -1.50 5.98 4.88
N LEU A 7 -2.55 6.59 5.44
CA LEU A 7 -3.13 7.82 4.90
C LEU A 7 -2.53 9.11 5.48
N PHE A 8 -1.77 9.04 6.57
CA PHE A 8 -0.91 10.15 7.00
C PHE A 8 0.21 10.46 6.00
N CYS A 9 0.39 9.60 4.98
CA CYS A 9 1.51 9.70 4.07
C CYS A 9 1.38 10.82 3.03
N GLN A 10 0.19 11.01 2.46
CA GLN A 10 0.00 11.88 1.30
C GLN A 10 -0.23 13.36 1.66
N LEU A 11 -0.32 13.69 2.96
CA LEU A 11 -0.54 15.04 3.47
C LEU A 11 0.67 15.98 3.26
N LEU A 12 1.90 15.45 3.23
CA LEU A 12 3.13 16.24 3.46
C LEU A 12 3.89 16.68 2.21
N ILE A 13 3.27 16.57 1.04
CA ILE A 13 3.85 16.97 -0.25
C ILE A 13 3.86 18.51 -0.43
N ILE A 14 3.02 19.26 0.30
CA ILE A 14 2.87 20.71 0.13
C ILE A 14 3.32 21.49 1.38
N LEU A 15 4.47 22.15 1.23
CA LEU A 15 5.07 23.20 2.07
C LEU A 15 5.69 22.83 3.44
N PRO A 16 6.93 23.28 3.72
CA PRO A 16 7.57 23.13 5.04
C PRO A 16 7.38 24.37 5.93
N GLY A 17 6.89 24.15 7.15
CA GLY A 17 7.10 25.04 8.29
C GLY A 17 5.92 25.91 8.69
N LEU A 18 5.25 25.51 9.78
CA LEU A 18 4.78 26.36 10.89
C LEU A 18 4.23 25.42 11.98
N ILE A 19 5.06 25.08 12.97
CA ILE A 19 4.68 24.20 14.09
C ILE A 19 4.32 25.07 15.29
N ASN A 20 3.09 25.03 15.80
CA ASN A 20 2.82 25.43 17.18
C ASN A 20 1.51 24.90 17.81
N THR A 21 1.49 24.96 19.15
CA THR A 21 0.32 24.96 20.07
C THR A 21 -0.74 23.84 20.01
N SER A 22 -0.41 22.73 20.69
CA SER A 22 -1.22 22.05 21.74
C SER A 22 -2.66 21.58 21.46
N TRP A 23 -2.85 20.25 21.36
CA TRP A 23 -4.14 19.61 21.06
C TRP A 23 -4.75 18.85 22.26
N TYR A 24 -6.08 19.00 22.43
CA TYR A 24 -7.04 18.07 23.04
C TYR A 24 -8.42 18.41 22.41
N PRO A 25 -9.41 17.50 22.37
CA PRO A 25 -10.72 17.82 21.85
C PRO A 25 -11.48 18.77 22.80
N ILE A 26 -11.57 20.05 22.43
CA ILE A 26 -12.47 21.02 23.05
C ILE A 26 -13.55 21.37 22.02
N TYR A 27 -14.80 21.04 22.34
CA TYR A 27 -15.96 21.33 21.49
C TYR A 27 -16.27 22.84 21.57
N ASN A 28 -15.67 23.65 20.69
CA ASN A 28 -15.83 25.10 20.75
C ASN A 28 -17.13 25.57 20.08
N VAL A 29 -18.17 25.74 20.90
CA VAL A 29 -19.57 26.03 20.50
C VAL A 29 -19.73 27.29 19.63
N SER A 30 -18.72 28.16 19.51
CA SER A 30 -18.75 29.34 18.64
C SER A 30 -18.42 29.09 17.16
N THR A 31 -17.75 27.98 16.82
CA THR A 31 -17.18 27.73 15.48
C THR A 31 -17.27 26.24 15.13
N ASP A 32 -18.05 25.90 14.11
CA ASP A 32 -18.47 24.53 13.79
C ASP A 32 -17.39 23.72 13.03
N HIS A 33 -16.17 23.68 13.58
CA HIS A 33 -14.97 23.16 12.94
C HIS A 33 -14.16 22.24 13.87
N ILE A 34 -13.96 20.99 13.42
CA ILE A 34 -13.08 20.01 14.07
C ILE A 34 -11.70 20.10 13.42
N PHE A 35 -10.69 20.49 14.20
CA PHE A 35 -9.28 20.44 13.83
C PHE A 35 -8.66 19.11 14.31
N TYR A 36 -7.96 18.39 13.43
CA TYR A 36 -7.35 17.08 13.72
C TYR A 36 -5.83 17.17 13.85
N GLN A 37 -5.27 16.67 14.96
CA GLN A 37 -3.84 16.73 15.21
C GLN A 37 -3.05 15.58 14.60
N HIS A 38 -1.73 15.71 14.60
CA HIS A 38 -0.80 14.59 14.61
C HIS A 38 -1.10 13.66 15.81
N PHE A 39 -1.50 12.43 15.51
CA PHE A 39 -1.62 11.34 16.49
C PHE A 39 -0.24 10.77 16.89
N ILE A 40 0.85 11.38 16.41
CA ILE A 40 2.24 11.05 16.71
C ILE A 40 2.87 12.24 17.44
N ASP A 41 3.76 11.96 18.39
CA ASP A 41 4.42 12.98 19.23
C ASP A 41 5.10 14.12 18.44
N SER A 42 5.24 15.28 19.09
CA SER A 42 5.76 16.52 18.49
C SER A 42 7.24 16.45 18.05
N THR A 43 7.95 15.36 18.35
CA THR A 43 9.31 15.13 17.85
C THR A 43 9.37 14.23 16.60
N LEU A 44 8.22 13.79 16.06
CA LEU A 44 8.05 13.07 14.78
C LEU A 44 9.04 13.48 13.69
N ALA A 45 9.05 14.77 13.33
CA ALA A 45 9.92 15.28 12.27
C ALA A 45 11.41 15.02 12.56
N ARG A 46 11.84 15.28 13.80
CA ARG A 46 13.22 15.03 14.26
C ARG A 46 13.55 13.54 14.29
N LYS A 47 12.64 12.70 14.81
CA LYS A 47 12.81 11.24 14.90
C LYS A 47 12.97 10.58 13.53
N LEU A 48 12.44 11.20 12.47
CA LEU A 48 12.63 10.74 11.09
C LEU A 48 13.86 11.36 10.40
N THR A 49 14.26 12.59 10.73
CA THR A 49 15.48 13.20 10.17
C THR A 49 16.77 12.73 10.83
N ASP A 50 16.80 12.53 12.15
CA ASP A 50 18.03 12.19 12.88
C ASP A 50 18.70 10.88 12.42
N PRO A 51 17.95 9.78 12.12
CA PRO A 51 18.52 8.58 11.53
C PRO A 51 19.16 8.81 10.16
N ILE A 52 18.55 9.69 9.34
CA ILE A 52 19.06 10.05 8.01
C ILE A 52 20.31 10.93 8.14
N ASN A 53 20.29 11.90 9.06
CA ASN A 53 21.43 12.77 9.37
C ASN A 53 22.63 11.94 9.86
N HIS A 54 22.41 10.94 10.71
CA HIS A 54 23.45 10.03 11.17
C HIS A 54 24.00 9.14 10.04
N ALA A 55 23.16 8.70 9.10
CA ALA A 55 23.58 7.89 7.95
C ALA A 55 24.35 8.71 6.88
N LEU A 56 24.11 10.02 6.77
CA LEU A 56 24.79 10.91 5.82
C LEU A 56 26.04 11.59 6.41
N GLY A 57 25.99 12.00 7.68
CA GLY A 57 27.11 12.59 8.43
C GLY A 57 27.36 14.09 8.17
N ASP A 58 27.17 14.57 6.94
CA ASP A 58 27.40 15.96 6.51
C ASP A 58 26.09 16.72 6.17
N VAL A 59 25.16 16.07 5.47
CA VAL A 59 23.85 16.61 5.07
C VAL A 59 22.93 16.70 6.28
N LYS A 60 22.42 17.91 6.55
CA LYS A 60 21.39 18.15 7.55
C LYS A 60 20.01 18.15 6.89
N ALA A 61 19.39 16.98 6.85
CA ALA A 61 17.97 16.85 6.58
C ALA A 61 17.17 17.66 7.63
N HIS A 62 16.59 18.77 7.19
CA HIS A 62 15.72 19.63 8.00
C HIS A 62 14.24 19.18 7.97
N ALA A 63 13.89 18.30 7.03
CA ALA A 63 12.59 17.68 6.89
C ALA A 63 12.75 16.38 6.09
N PHE A 64 11.85 15.42 6.34
CA PHE A 64 11.70 14.21 5.53
C PHE A 64 10.28 14.20 4.96
N GLN A 65 10.16 14.33 3.63
CA GLN A 65 8.89 14.23 2.92
C GLN A 65 8.68 12.77 2.52
N TRP A 66 7.88 12.07 3.31
CA TRP A 66 7.43 10.72 3.00
C TRP A 66 6.35 10.71 1.90
N VAL A 67 6.32 9.63 1.12
CA VAL A 67 5.37 9.39 0.02
C VAL A 67 4.75 8.00 0.07
N SER A 68 5.43 7.04 0.71
CA SER A 68 4.87 5.76 1.08
C SER A 68 5.17 5.40 2.54
N VAL A 69 4.42 4.42 3.03
CA VAL A 69 4.42 4.01 4.44
C VAL A 69 3.88 2.58 4.50
N THR A 70 4.28 1.82 5.50
CA THR A 70 3.65 0.53 5.83
C THR A 70 3.94 0.21 7.30
N GLY A 71 3.48 -0.92 7.80
CA GLY A 71 3.89 -1.37 9.12
C GLY A 71 3.41 -2.78 9.43
N PHE A 72 4.07 -3.38 10.41
CA PHE A 72 3.98 -4.79 10.72
C PHE A 72 4.18 -5.02 12.21
N ARG A 73 3.70 -6.16 12.70
CA ARG A 73 3.87 -6.61 14.08
C ARG A 73 4.91 -7.73 14.15
N GLU A 74 5.89 -7.53 15.01
CA GLU A 74 6.86 -8.55 15.41
C GLU A 74 6.42 -9.13 16.77
N SER A 75 6.46 -10.45 16.92
CA SER A 75 6.20 -11.13 18.20
C SER A 75 7.52 -11.74 18.69
N LEU A 76 7.88 -11.49 19.96
CA LEU A 76 9.18 -11.83 20.54
C LEU A 76 9.09 -12.97 21.57
N GLY A 77 7.97 -13.71 21.57
CA GLY A 77 7.63 -14.66 22.63
C GLY A 77 7.10 -13.95 23.89
N ASN A 78 6.76 -14.73 24.93
CA ASN A 78 6.27 -14.22 26.22
C ASN A 78 5.11 -13.20 26.13
N ASN A 79 4.23 -13.36 25.13
CA ASN A 79 3.16 -12.41 24.75
C ASN A 79 3.63 -10.96 24.44
N MET A 80 4.93 -10.73 24.29
CA MET A 80 5.49 -9.43 23.91
C MET A 80 5.48 -9.26 22.40
N SER A 81 4.98 -8.12 21.92
CA SER A 81 5.00 -7.78 20.50
C SER A 81 5.33 -6.31 20.26
N ILE A 82 6.18 -6.04 19.28
CA ILE A 82 6.54 -4.68 18.86
C ILE A 82 5.76 -4.35 17.59
N ALA A 83 5.07 -3.22 17.58
CA ALA A 83 4.50 -2.64 16.38
C ALA A 83 5.57 -1.78 15.68
N TRP A 84 5.71 -1.96 14.37
CA TRP A 84 6.65 -1.22 13.53
C TRP A 84 5.89 -0.39 12.48
N ILE A 85 6.42 0.79 12.19
CA ILE A 85 6.08 1.58 11.00
C ILE A 85 7.35 1.76 10.16
N ALA A 86 7.24 1.65 8.85
CA ALA A 86 8.27 2.07 7.90
C ALA A 86 7.72 3.17 7.00
N LEU A 87 8.56 4.15 6.65
CA LEU A 87 8.22 5.35 5.88
C LEU A 87 9.26 5.53 4.78
N GLY A 88 8.82 5.57 3.52
CA GLY A 88 9.63 5.79 2.33
C GLY A 88 9.46 7.21 1.80
N GLY A 89 10.56 7.89 1.44
CA GLY A 89 10.52 9.32 1.17
C GLY A 89 11.83 9.97 0.76
N SER A 90 11.84 11.30 0.80
CA SER A 90 12.97 12.14 0.37
C SER A 90 13.26 13.32 1.29
N VAL A 91 14.53 13.72 1.32
CA VAL A 91 15.02 14.97 1.92
C VAL A 91 15.07 16.05 0.83
N PRO A 92 14.32 17.15 0.94
CA PRO A 92 14.35 18.23 -0.05
C PRO A 92 15.66 19.02 -0.01
N ASN A 93 16.23 19.33 -1.18
CA ASN A 93 17.39 20.21 -1.27
C ASN A 93 16.96 21.66 -0.96
N ARG A 94 17.68 22.33 -0.04
CA ARG A 94 17.40 23.73 0.36
C ARG A 94 18.30 24.78 -0.27
N GLN A 95 19.33 24.39 -1.01
CA GLN A 95 20.26 25.32 -1.67
C GLN A 95 19.88 25.58 -3.14
N ALA A 96 19.10 24.69 -3.74
CA ALA A 96 18.60 24.82 -5.10
C ALA A 96 17.40 25.78 -5.16
N ASN A 97 17.60 26.95 -5.78
CA ASN A 97 16.53 27.83 -6.25
C ASN A 97 15.76 27.22 -7.48
N LEU A 98 15.73 25.89 -7.62
CA LEU A 98 15.46 25.18 -8.87
C LEU A 98 14.49 24.00 -8.68
N THR A 99 13.20 24.33 -8.65
CA THR A 99 12.05 23.39 -8.64
C THR A 99 11.86 22.55 -7.37
N SER A 100 10.62 22.14 -7.11
CA SER A 100 10.24 21.26 -5.99
C SER A 100 10.72 19.81 -6.10
N MET A 101 11.52 19.47 -7.13
CA MET A 101 12.00 18.10 -7.38
C MET A 101 13.49 17.88 -7.06
N THR A 102 14.26 18.93 -6.74
CA THR A 102 15.64 18.75 -6.24
C THR A 102 15.65 18.21 -4.81
N LYS A 103 16.35 17.09 -4.62
CA LYS A 103 16.43 16.32 -3.37
C LYS A 103 17.89 16.08 -3.02
N ASP A 104 18.21 16.06 -1.74
CA ASP A 104 19.57 15.72 -1.26
C ASP A 104 19.72 14.21 -1.04
N ALA A 105 18.64 13.56 -0.61
CA ALA A 105 18.61 12.12 -0.35
C ALA A 105 17.21 11.54 -0.52
N VAL A 106 17.17 10.22 -0.69
CA VAL A 106 15.99 9.37 -0.53
C VAL A 106 16.27 8.32 0.55
N ALA A 107 15.25 7.94 1.31
CA ALA A 107 15.40 7.06 2.45
C ALA A 107 14.15 6.23 2.73
N VAL A 108 14.37 5.06 3.32
CA VAL A 108 13.36 4.31 4.08
C VAL A 108 13.79 4.32 5.54
N VAL A 109 12.96 4.90 6.41
CA VAL A 109 13.16 4.93 7.86
C VAL A 109 12.12 4.02 8.49
N ALA A 110 12.51 3.18 9.44
CA ALA A 110 11.57 2.41 10.24
C ALA A 110 11.64 2.81 11.71
N CYS A 111 10.52 2.78 12.40
CA CYS A 111 10.43 3.09 13.82
C CYS A 111 9.58 2.06 14.55
N THR A 112 9.87 1.85 15.83
CA THR A 112 8.96 1.18 16.77
C THR A 112 7.84 2.12 17.22
N LEU A 113 6.68 1.56 17.56
CA LEU A 113 5.49 2.28 18.02
C LEU A 113 5.05 1.84 19.42
N SER A 114 4.80 2.80 20.31
CA SER A 114 4.08 2.58 21.58
C SER A 114 2.83 3.46 21.68
N ALA A 115 1.86 3.01 22.47
CA ALA A 115 0.67 3.80 22.79
C ALA A 115 0.97 4.84 23.88
N GLN A 116 0.44 6.05 23.72
CA GLN A 116 0.57 7.13 24.69
C GLN A 116 -0.31 6.85 25.92
N LYS A 117 0.31 6.76 27.11
CA LYS A 117 -0.37 6.44 28.38
C LYS A 117 -1.59 7.33 28.71
N ASN A 118 -1.64 8.54 28.16
CA ASN A 118 -2.67 9.55 28.45
C ASN A 118 -3.54 9.89 27.21
N SER A 119 -3.43 9.15 26.10
CA SER A 119 -4.24 9.37 24.89
C SER A 119 -4.71 8.03 24.33
N PRO A 120 -6.03 7.76 24.25
CA PRO A 120 -6.55 6.46 23.80
C PRO A 120 -6.28 6.14 22.32
N VAL A 121 -5.84 7.14 21.56
CA VAL A 121 -5.58 7.09 20.11
C VAL A 121 -4.17 7.56 19.73
N GLY A 122 -3.40 8.07 20.69
CA GLY A 122 -2.08 8.66 20.44
C GLY A 122 -0.96 7.63 20.50
N PHE A 123 0.05 7.81 19.64
CA PHE A 123 1.23 6.95 19.55
C PHE A 123 2.52 7.75 19.65
N ASN A 124 3.58 7.11 20.15
CA ASN A 124 4.94 7.60 20.03
C ASN A 124 5.65 6.76 18.98
N LEU A 125 6.54 7.40 18.21
CA LEU A 125 7.64 6.67 17.56
C LEU A 125 8.73 6.57 18.62
N ASP A 126 9.17 5.38 19.03
CA ASP A 126 10.16 5.29 20.12
C ASP A 126 11.59 5.32 19.55
N ASP A 127 12.05 4.18 19.02
CA ASP A 127 13.33 4.05 18.35
C ASP A 127 13.15 4.09 16.84
N CYS A 128 13.86 4.97 16.14
CA CYS A 128 13.85 5.08 14.68
C CYS A 128 15.24 4.77 14.09
N TYR A 129 15.26 4.03 12.98
CA TYR A 129 16.47 3.49 12.34
C TYR A 129 16.41 3.72 10.82
N PRO A 130 17.54 4.00 10.16
CA PRO A 130 17.59 4.01 8.70
C PRO A 130 17.58 2.55 8.21
N ILE A 131 16.54 2.15 7.48
CA ILE A 131 16.56 0.88 6.74
C ILE A 131 17.55 1.03 5.58
N GLU A 132 17.40 2.10 4.82
CA GLU A 132 18.31 2.46 3.74
C GLU A 132 18.25 3.97 3.50
N VAL A 133 19.40 4.57 3.18
CA VAL A 133 19.53 5.99 2.82
C VAL A 133 20.48 6.07 1.64
N SER A 134 20.08 6.81 0.59
CA SER A 134 20.92 7.07 -0.58
C SER A 134 20.89 8.55 -0.92
N ARG A 135 22.06 9.14 -1.19
CA ARG A 135 22.16 10.50 -1.71
C ARG A 135 21.59 10.56 -3.12
N VAL A 136 20.86 11.63 -3.40
CA VAL A 136 20.47 11.97 -4.76
C VAL A 136 21.56 12.86 -5.34
N SER A 137 22.23 12.37 -6.38
CA SER A 137 23.28 13.11 -7.09
C SER A 137 22.94 13.18 -8.58
N THR A 138 23.07 14.37 -9.16
CA THR A 138 22.92 14.62 -10.59
C THR A 138 24.18 14.25 -11.40
N SER A 139 25.34 14.09 -10.74
CA SER A 139 26.57 13.56 -11.34
C SER A 139 26.70 12.04 -11.23
N ASP A 140 26.26 11.46 -10.10
CA ASP A 140 26.65 10.09 -9.70
C ASP A 140 25.51 9.07 -9.81
N HIS A 141 24.69 9.20 -10.86
CA HIS A 141 23.77 8.17 -11.36
C HIS A 141 22.62 7.76 -10.40
N ARG A 142 22.40 8.51 -9.30
CA ARG A 142 21.44 8.19 -8.22
C ARG A 142 20.21 9.10 -8.21
N ALA A 143 19.53 9.24 -9.35
CA ALA A 143 18.27 9.99 -9.46
C ALA A 143 17.07 9.16 -8.93
N GLY A 144 17.09 8.81 -7.64
CA GLY A 144 16.16 7.84 -7.05
C GLY A 144 14.84 8.42 -6.50
N LEU A 145 13.85 7.52 -6.37
CA LEU A 145 12.64 7.63 -5.55
C LEU A 145 12.54 6.41 -4.61
N LEU A 146 13.63 6.11 -3.88
CA LEU A 146 13.66 4.99 -2.93
C LEU A 146 12.56 5.09 -1.88
N GLY A 147 11.73 4.05 -1.81
CA GLY A 147 10.52 4.04 -0.99
C GLY A 147 9.37 4.82 -1.63
N MET A 148 9.25 4.86 -2.96
CA MET A 148 8.02 5.34 -3.62
C MET A 148 6.86 4.35 -3.43
N SER A 149 7.16 3.06 -3.45
CA SER A 149 6.27 1.98 -3.04
C SER A 149 6.89 1.21 -1.88
N LEU A 150 6.04 0.76 -0.96
CA LEU A 150 6.44 0.18 0.32
C LEU A 150 5.31 -0.71 0.85
N ARG A 151 5.63 -1.99 1.12
CA ARG A 151 4.70 -2.98 1.67
C ARG A 151 5.41 -3.89 2.66
N SER A 152 4.72 -4.27 3.72
CA SER A 152 5.16 -5.31 4.64
C SER A 152 4.18 -6.46 4.73
N LEU A 153 4.71 -7.67 4.90
CA LEU A 153 3.98 -8.91 5.09
C LEU A 153 4.38 -9.52 6.44
N GLU A 154 3.41 -9.67 7.35
CA GLU A 154 3.57 -10.49 8.54
C GLU A 154 3.50 -11.97 8.14
N LEU A 155 4.48 -12.77 8.56
CA LEU A 155 4.59 -14.18 8.21
C LEU A 155 3.92 -15.04 9.28
N ARG A 156 2.98 -15.92 8.90
CA ARG A 156 2.27 -16.81 9.86
C ARG A 156 3.11 -18.00 10.32
N SER A 157 4.30 -18.21 9.75
CA SER A 157 5.22 -19.28 10.14
C SER A 157 5.63 -19.23 11.62
N THR A 158 6.06 -20.37 12.17
CA THR A 158 6.35 -20.55 13.61
C THR A 158 7.47 -19.69 14.18
N ARG A 159 8.28 -19.03 13.33
CA ARG A 159 9.15 -17.92 13.74
C ARG A 159 8.49 -16.61 13.32
N SER A 160 7.89 -15.93 14.30
CA SER A 160 7.21 -14.67 14.07
C SER A 160 8.16 -13.64 13.46
N GLY A 161 7.82 -13.17 12.26
CA GLY A 161 8.67 -12.30 11.48
C GLY A 161 7.91 -11.56 10.41
N SER A 162 8.59 -10.64 9.74
CA SER A 162 7.98 -9.78 8.73
C SER A 162 8.94 -9.50 7.59
N ALA A 163 8.44 -9.56 6.37
CA ALA A 163 9.13 -9.06 5.19
C ALA A 163 8.76 -7.59 4.97
N LEU A 164 9.73 -6.78 4.57
CA LEU A 164 9.55 -5.38 4.19
C LEU A 164 10.12 -5.18 2.78
N VAL A 165 9.24 -4.90 1.81
CA VAL A 165 9.60 -4.59 0.41
C VAL A 165 9.50 -3.10 0.19
N TYR A 166 10.55 -2.51 -0.36
CA TYR A 166 10.62 -1.10 -0.72
C TYR A 166 11.30 -0.94 -2.07
N CYS A 167 10.76 -0.07 -2.93
CA CYS A 167 11.25 0.07 -4.29
C CYS A 167 11.62 1.51 -4.66
N ASP A 168 12.52 1.62 -5.62
CA ASP A 168 12.93 2.83 -6.29
C ASP A 168 12.62 2.69 -7.80
N PRO A 169 11.48 3.19 -8.28
CA PRO A 169 11.10 3.09 -9.69
C PRO A 169 12.01 3.91 -10.62
N LEU A 170 12.84 4.82 -10.10
CA LEU A 170 13.79 5.59 -10.91
C LEU A 170 15.23 5.05 -10.85
N TRP A 171 15.46 3.95 -10.13
CA TRP A 171 16.74 3.24 -10.07
C TRP A 171 17.21 2.80 -11.47
N ARG A 172 18.53 2.82 -11.66
CA ARG A 172 19.17 2.63 -12.97
C ARG A 172 20.47 1.83 -12.81
N ASP A 173 20.75 1.04 -13.84
CA ASP A 173 22.01 0.33 -14.01
C ASP A 173 22.90 1.11 -15.02
N ASP A 174 22.35 1.40 -16.21
CA ASP A 174 23.05 2.02 -17.36
C ASP A 174 23.15 3.55 -17.34
N MET A 175 22.95 4.19 -16.17
CA MET A 175 22.80 5.64 -15.96
C MET A 175 21.56 6.29 -16.62
N LYS A 176 21.10 5.78 -17.76
CA LYS A 176 20.27 6.52 -18.72
C LYS A 176 18.79 6.38 -18.47
N HIS A 177 18.30 5.16 -18.22
CA HIS A 177 16.86 4.92 -18.13
C HIS A 177 16.44 4.37 -16.75
N PRO A 178 15.22 4.69 -16.29
CA PRO A 178 14.65 4.12 -15.07
C PRO A 178 14.07 2.73 -15.33
N GLY A 179 14.92 1.71 -15.26
CA GLY A 179 14.47 0.31 -15.18
C GLY A 179 13.71 0.04 -13.87
N GLY A 180 14.19 0.62 -12.76
CA GLY A 180 13.63 0.46 -11.43
C GLY A 180 14.16 -0.77 -10.70
N GLY A 181 13.97 -0.80 -9.38
CA GLY A 181 14.42 -1.90 -8.53
C GLY A 181 13.75 -1.92 -7.16
N CYS A 182 13.58 -3.12 -6.60
CA CYS A 182 12.99 -3.38 -5.30
C CYS A 182 13.98 -4.11 -4.39
N ARG A 183 14.01 -3.75 -3.10
CA ARG A 183 14.75 -4.46 -2.06
C ARG A 183 13.78 -5.09 -1.07
N ILE A 184 14.16 -6.26 -0.58
CA ILE A 184 13.45 -7.00 0.45
C ILE A 184 14.36 -7.10 1.67
N ARG A 185 13.90 -6.56 2.79
CA ARG A 185 14.49 -6.76 4.12
C ARG A 185 13.61 -7.74 4.89
N LEU A 186 14.23 -8.68 5.59
CA LEU A 186 13.55 -9.66 6.43
C LEU A 186 13.84 -9.35 7.89
N ARG A 187 12.83 -9.42 8.76
CA ARG A 187 12.97 -9.29 10.20
C ARG A 187 12.40 -10.52 10.90
N GLN A 188 13.21 -11.16 11.74
CA GLN A 188 12.85 -12.36 12.50
C GLN A 188 13.56 -12.35 13.85
N ASP A 189 12.93 -12.95 14.87
CA ASP A 189 13.54 -13.22 16.18
C ASP A 189 14.22 -11.99 16.82
N GLY A 190 13.65 -10.78 16.63
CA GLY A 190 14.16 -9.51 17.15
C GLY A 190 15.20 -8.80 16.26
N ARG A 191 15.59 -9.36 15.11
CA ARG A 191 16.73 -8.89 14.31
C ARG A 191 16.38 -8.76 12.82
N TRP A 192 17.09 -7.87 12.13
CA TRP A 192 17.11 -7.89 10.66
C TRP A 192 18.00 -9.06 10.22
N THR A 193 17.48 -9.90 9.33
CA THR A 193 18.13 -11.12 8.83
C THR A 193 18.92 -10.77 7.58
N GLU A 194 20.19 -11.18 7.52
CA GLU A 194 21.02 -11.14 6.31
C GLU A 194 20.63 -12.25 5.33
N THR A 195 20.90 -12.07 4.04
CA THR A 195 20.76 -13.12 3.03
C THR A 195 21.76 -14.26 3.29
N ALA A 196 21.58 -15.38 2.58
CA ALA A 196 22.55 -16.47 2.57
C ALA A 196 23.95 -16.09 2.01
N THR A 197 24.09 -14.89 1.44
CA THR A 197 25.36 -14.33 0.96
C THR A 197 25.96 -13.27 1.90
N GLY A 198 25.33 -12.98 3.04
CA GLY A 198 25.75 -11.92 3.97
C GLY A 198 25.32 -10.51 3.55
N GLU A 199 24.45 -10.37 2.55
CA GLU A 199 23.91 -9.06 2.15
C GLU A 199 22.76 -8.66 3.09
N PRO A 200 22.58 -7.37 3.44
CA PRO A 200 21.51 -6.93 4.33
C PRO A 200 20.12 -7.04 3.70
N SER A 201 20.01 -7.16 2.37
CA SER A 201 18.73 -7.24 1.65
C SER A 201 18.84 -8.10 0.39
N SER A 202 17.76 -8.77 0.01
CA SER A 202 17.64 -9.31 -1.36
C SER A 202 17.22 -8.20 -2.32
N PHE A 203 17.87 -8.08 -3.48
CA PHE A 203 17.61 -7.06 -4.48
C PHE A 203 17.07 -7.67 -5.79
N TYR A 204 16.06 -7.03 -6.35
CA TYR A 204 15.44 -7.34 -7.64
C TYR A 204 15.47 -6.09 -8.51
N SER A 205 15.98 -6.20 -9.73
CA SER A 205 16.06 -5.09 -10.69
C SER A 205 15.23 -5.42 -11.94
N PHE A 206 14.63 -4.41 -12.55
CA PHE A 206 13.63 -4.59 -13.61
C PHE A 206 14.05 -3.94 -14.92
N CYS A 207 13.71 -4.59 -16.03
CA CYS A 207 13.96 -4.09 -17.40
C CYS A 207 15.45 -3.78 -17.70
N ASN A 208 16.37 -4.39 -16.94
CA ASN A 208 17.81 -4.27 -17.11
C ASN A 208 18.39 -5.45 -17.89
N SER A 209 19.44 -5.15 -18.65
CA SER A 209 20.33 -6.07 -19.34
C SER A 209 21.76 -5.57 -19.13
N VAL A 210 22.76 -6.42 -19.35
CA VAL A 210 24.17 -6.25 -18.88
C VAL A 210 24.77 -4.85 -19.10
N ASP A 211 24.41 -4.14 -20.17
CA ASP A 211 24.88 -2.78 -20.47
C ASP A 211 23.75 -1.76 -20.77
N ARG A 212 22.46 -2.12 -20.57
CA ARG A 212 21.30 -1.29 -20.92
C ARG A 212 20.09 -1.54 -20.04
N SER A 213 19.45 -0.47 -19.57
CA SER A 213 18.11 -0.50 -18.99
C SER A 213 17.09 0.08 -19.97
N ASN A 214 15.84 -0.35 -19.87
CA ASN A 214 14.71 0.28 -20.56
C ASN A 214 13.81 1.02 -19.55
N PRO A 215 13.22 2.17 -19.91
CA PRO A 215 12.33 2.90 -19.01
C PRO A 215 11.03 2.11 -18.80
N CYS A 216 10.86 1.51 -17.61
CA CYS A 216 9.62 0.79 -17.27
C CYS A 216 9.10 1.08 -15.85
N GLY A 217 9.95 1.65 -14.97
CA GLY A 217 9.55 2.04 -13.62
C GLY A 217 9.26 0.86 -12.71
N GLY A 218 10.02 -0.24 -12.80
CA GLY A 218 9.75 -1.45 -12.05
C GLY A 218 9.73 -1.23 -10.53
N GLY A 219 8.63 -1.63 -9.90
CA GLY A 219 8.34 -1.34 -8.50
C GLY A 219 7.50 -0.07 -8.28
N PHE A 220 6.87 0.48 -9.33
CA PHE A 220 5.96 1.63 -9.21
C PHE A 220 4.84 1.36 -8.18
N SER A 221 4.30 0.15 -8.22
CA SER A 221 3.47 -0.44 -7.17
C SER A 221 3.96 -1.86 -6.86
N VAL A 222 3.69 -2.36 -5.65
CA VAL A 222 4.03 -3.72 -5.22
C VAL A 222 3.00 -4.24 -4.23
N ASP A 223 2.83 -5.56 -4.18
CA ASP A 223 2.13 -6.24 -3.08
C ASP A 223 2.64 -7.66 -2.79
N LEU A 224 2.51 -8.10 -1.54
CA LEU A 224 3.09 -9.35 -1.03
C LEU A 224 2.01 -10.34 -0.56
N LEU A 225 2.20 -11.62 -0.90
CA LEU A 225 1.34 -12.72 -0.49
C LEU A 225 2.14 -13.86 0.16
N GLU A 226 1.65 -14.40 1.28
CA GLU A 226 2.08 -15.69 1.84
C GLU A 226 1.11 -16.78 1.36
N VAL A 227 1.53 -17.60 0.39
CA VAL A 227 0.70 -18.61 -0.27
C VAL A 227 0.46 -19.81 0.65
N SER A 228 1.52 -20.31 1.31
CA SER A 228 1.45 -21.50 2.15
C SER A 228 2.30 -21.37 3.43
N VAL A 229 1.71 -21.75 4.57
CA VAL A 229 2.40 -21.79 5.87
C VAL A 229 3.11 -23.13 6.01
N ASN A 230 4.43 -23.11 5.88
CA ASN A 230 5.24 -24.34 5.80
C ASN A 230 5.53 -24.91 7.21
N GLN A 231 4.82 -25.96 7.60
CA GLN A 231 4.83 -26.50 8.97
C GLN A 231 6.19 -27.05 9.42
N ASN A 232 7.09 -27.38 8.49
CA ASN A 232 8.38 -28.02 8.78
C ASN A 232 9.51 -27.04 9.15
N GLY A 233 9.18 -25.84 9.66
CA GLY A 233 10.17 -24.83 10.08
C GLY A 233 11.02 -24.24 8.95
N ARG A 234 10.66 -24.51 7.69
CA ARG A 234 11.19 -23.83 6.51
C ARG A 234 10.44 -22.52 6.29
N PHE A 235 11.06 -21.61 5.54
CA PHE A 235 10.40 -20.38 5.09
C PHE A 235 9.09 -20.69 4.33
N PRO A 236 8.05 -19.85 4.49
CA PRO A 236 6.80 -19.99 3.76
C PRO A 236 6.99 -19.63 2.28
N GLU A 237 6.07 -20.10 1.43
CA GLU A 237 6.07 -19.69 0.02
C GLU A 237 5.50 -18.26 -0.10
N THR A 238 6.36 -17.30 -0.40
CA THR A 238 5.97 -15.90 -0.59
C THR A 238 5.96 -15.51 -2.07
N LYS A 239 4.94 -14.81 -2.54
CA LYS A 239 4.91 -14.21 -3.89
C LYS A 239 4.92 -12.69 -3.79
N LEU A 240 5.76 -12.04 -4.60
CA LEU A 240 5.82 -10.59 -4.75
C LEU A 240 5.26 -10.21 -6.12
N LEU A 241 4.20 -9.41 -6.13
CA LEU A 241 3.59 -8.82 -7.31
C LEU A 241 4.16 -7.42 -7.51
N VAL A 242 4.55 -7.08 -8.73
CA VAL A 242 5.24 -5.82 -9.07
C VAL A 242 4.56 -5.16 -10.26
N GLY A 243 4.31 -3.85 -10.18
CA GLY A 243 3.81 -3.02 -11.27
C GLY A 243 4.93 -2.27 -12.02
N LEU A 244 4.84 -2.24 -13.35
CA LEU A 244 5.80 -1.62 -14.27
C LEU A 244 5.06 -0.80 -15.36
N PRO A 245 4.31 0.26 -14.99
CA PRO A 245 3.35 0.93 -15.87
C PRO A 245 3.94 1.64 -17.08
N PHE A 246 5.27 1.86 -17.12
CA PHE A 246 5.94 2.48 -18.26
C PHE A 246 6.55 1.45 -19.23
N SER A 247 6.47 0.14 -18.93
CA SER A 247 6.95 -0.93 -19.82
C SER A 247 6.29 -0.82 -21.19
N GLN A 248 7.08 -0.79 -22.27
CA GLN A 248 6.54 -0.55 -23.61
C GLN A 248 5.96 -1.84 -24.21
N PRO A 249 4.77 -1.81 -24.86
CA PRO A 249 4.02 -0.61 -25.27
C PRO A 249 2.92 -0.12 -24.32
N PHE A 250 2.45 -0.92 -23.35
CA PHE A 250 1.20 -0.64 -22.61
C PHE A 250 1.31 -0.64 -21.07
N GLY A 251 2.45 -1.04 -20.51
CA GLY A 251 2.61 -1.38 -19.10
C GLY A 251 2.60 -2.90 -18.87
N GLU A 252 3.08 -3.31 -17.71
CA GLU A 252 3.34 -4.72 -17.37
C GLU A 252 3.20 -4.94 -15.86
N ALA A 253 2.90 -6.17 -15.45
CA ALA A 253 3.06 -6.62 -14.07
C ALA A 253 3.91 -7.91 -14.03
N GLN A 254 4.70 -8.10 -12.97
CA GLN A 254 5.56 -9.27 -12.79
C GLN A 254 5.30 -9.99 -11.46
N LEU A 255 5.40 -11.31 -11.49
CA LEU A 255 5.26 -12.19 -10.33
C LEU A 255 6.61 -12.83 -9.97
N ILE A 256 7.22 -12.36 -8.89
CA ILE A 256 8.43 -12.97 -8.34
C ILE A 256 7.99 -14.09 -7.38
N ASN A 257 8.05 -15.35 -7.87
CA ASN A 257 7.71 -16.52 -7.07
C ASN A 257 8.84 -16.83 -6.06
N ASN A 258 8.47 -17.17 -4.82
CA ASN A 258 9.40 -17.34 -3.69
C ASN A 258 10.29 -16.10 -3.42
N ALA A 259 9.66 -14.93 -3.23
CA ALA A 259 10.34 -13.65 -3.00
C ALA A 259 11.34 -13.64 -1.83
N LEU A 260 11.16 -14.47 -0.79
CA LEU A 260 12.13 -14.58 0.31
C LEU A 260 13.33 -15.51 0.01
N ARG A 261 13.47 -16.05 -1.21
CA ARG A 261 14.52 -17.03 -1.58
C ARG A 261 15.93 -16.63 -1.14
N GLY A 262 16.31 -15.34 -1.22
CA GLY A 262 17.63 -14.85 -0.82
C GLY A 262 18.02 -15.17 0.64
N PHE A 263 17.03 -15.35 1.52
CA PHE A 263 17.22 -15.67 2.94
C PHE A 263 17.22 -17.19 3.23
N GLN A 264 16.95 -18.03 2.22
CA GLN A 264 16.63 -19.46 2.43
C GLN A 264 17.83 -20.42 2.33
N GLY A 265 19.02 -19.92 1.98
CA GLY A 265 20.20 -20.77 1.76
C GLY A 265 20.10 -21.70 0.55
N LEU A 266 19.10 -21.52 -0.32
CA LEU A 266 18.89 -22.35 -1.51
C LEU A 266 19.94 -22.00 -2.57
N THR A 267 20.95 -22.86 -2.67
CA THR A 267 22.14 -22.71 -3.52
C THR A 267 21.83 -22.37 -4.97
N GLU A 268 22.80 -21.71 -5.60
CA GLU A 268 22.74 -21.22 -6.97
C GLU A 268 22.48 -22.33 -8.00
N GLY A 269 21.81 -22.00 -9.10
CA GLY A 269 21.52 -22.93 -10.21
C GLY A 269 20.12 -22.71 -10.80
N GLY A 270 19.09 -22.63 -9.96
CA GLY A 270 17.76 -22.22 -10.41
C GLY A 270 17.72 -20.73 -10.74
N LYS A 271 17.34 -20.36 -11.97
CA LYS A 271 16.97 -18.97 -12.29
C LYS A 271 15.81 -18.52 -11.37
N GLN A 272 15.72 -17.21 -11.10
CA GLN A 272 14.53 -16.67 -10.44
C GLN A 272 13.31 -16.93 -11.34
N SER A 273 12.26 -17.54 -10.78
CA SER A 273 10.97 -17.64 -11.46
C SER A 273 10.32 -16.27 -11.42
N VAL A 274 10.12 -15.70 -12.61
CA VAL A 274 9.38 -14.47 -12.84
C VAL A 274 8.35 -14.78 -13.91
N ASP A 275 7.07 -14.70 -13.56
CA ASP A 275 5.99 -14.77 -14.56
C ASP A 275 5.64 -13.33 -14.98
N ILE A 276 5.60 -13.07 -16.29
CA ILE A 276 5.33 -11.75 -16.88
C ILE A 276 3.87 -11.68 -17.31
N LEU A 277 3.20 -10.58 -16.97
CA LEU A 277 1.81 -10.32 -17.26
C LEU A 277 1.66 -9.03 -18.06
N SER A 278 1.13 -9.15 -19.28
CA SER A 278 0.86 -8.03 -20.18
C SER A 278 -0.65 -7.84 -20.42
N SER A 279 -1.03 -6.60 -20.77
CA SER A 279 -2.36 -6.25 -21.30
C SER A 279 -2.19 -5.33 -22.52
N GLU A 280 -3.27 -5.13 -23.27
CA GLU A 280 -3.37 -4.10 -24.33
C GLU A 280 -3.84 -2.74 -23.77
N GLU A 281 -4.15 -2.69 -22.47
CA GLU A 281 -4.67 -1.51 -21.77
C GLU A 281 -3.52 -0.63 -21.27
N VAL A 282 -3.48 0.65 -21.65
CA VAL A 282 -2.37 1.56 -21.29
C VAL A 282 -2.26 1.82 -19.78
N ASN A 283 -1.02 2.00 -19.31
CA ASN A 283 -0.64 2.14 -17.90
C ASN A 283 -0.97 0.89 -17.04
N PHE A 284 -1.02 -0.30 -17.66
CA PHE A 284 -1.20 -1.56 -16.94
C PHE A 284 -0.07 -1.78 -15.93
N GLY A 285 -0.40 -2.13 -14.68
CA GLY A 285 0.57 -2.21 -13.59
C GLY A 285 0.75 -0.90 -12.82
N THR A 286 -0.08 0.13 -13.04
CA THR A 286 -0.04 1.37 -12.24
C THR A 286 -0.20 1.07 -10.74
N GLN A 287 -1.21 0.26 -10.37
CA GLN A 287 -1.41 -0.26 -9.04
C GLN A 287 -1.65 -1.78 -9.12
N VAL A 288 -1.05 -2.51 -8.20
CA VAL A 288 -1.19 -3.96 -8.04
C VAL A 288 -1.55 -4.29 -6.59
N VAL A 289 -2.46 -5.24 -6.38
CA VAL A 289 -2.82 -5.78 -5.05
C VAL A 289 -3.21 -7.26 -5.15
N TRP A 290 -3.07 -7.99 -4.05
CA TRP A 290 -3.67 -9.32 -3.91
C TRP A 290 -5.11 -9.25 -3.41
N THR A 291 -5.90 -10.29 -3.63
CA THR A 291 -7.09 -10.57 -2.82
C THR A 291 -6.70 -10.82 -1.36
N PRO A 292 -7.59 -10.55 -0.37
CA PRO A 292 -7.20 -10.60 1.03
C PRO A 292 -6.72 -12.01 1.48
N PRO A 293 -5.74 -12.11 2.39
CA PRO A 293 -5.30 -13.39 2.95
C PRO A 293 -6.40 -13.99 3.83
N GLN A 294 -6.73 -15.28 3.63
CA GLN A 294 -7.90 -15.93 4.25
C GLN A 294 -7.90 -15.74 5.78
N LYS A 295 -8.97 -15.12 6.32
CA LYS A 295 -9.22 -15.09 7.77
C LYS A 295 -9.45 -16.53 8.24
N GLU A 296 -8.49 -17.11 8.96
CA GLU A 296 -8.69 -18.40 9.63
C GLU A 296 -9.88 -18.28 10.58
N ALA A 297 -10.91 -19.10 10.36
CA ALA A 297 -12.14 -19.03 11.14
C ALA A 297 -11.84 -19.29 12.62
N PHE A 298 -12.01 -18.26 13.45
CA PHE A 298 -11.70 -18.29 14.88
C PHE A 298 -12.50 -19.42 15.55
N ARG A 299 -11.84 -20.55 15.84
CA ARG A 299 -12.46 -21.70 16.52
C ARG A 299 -12.73 -21.33 17.97
N SER A 300 -13.88 -20.69 18.21
CA SER A 300 -14.40 -20.41 19.55
C SER A 300 -14.44 -21.72 20.35
N GLY A 301 -13.69 -21.75 21.45
CA GLY A 301 -13.34 -22.96 22.21
C GLY A 301 -14.46 -23.53 23.07
N ASN A 302 -15.67 -23.66 22.53
CA ASN A 302 -16.76 -24.38 23.19
C ASN A 302 -16.55 -25.89 23.09
N ASN A 303 -15.84 -26.46 24.07
CA ASN A 303 -15.76 -27.90 24.32
C ASN A 303 -17.12 -28.47 24.75
N ASN A 304 -18.04 -28.63 23.81
CA ASN A 304 -19.24 -29.45 23.97
C ASN A 304 -19.16 -30.63 23.00
N THR A 305 -19.06 -31.84 23.56
CA THR A 305 -18.98 -33.09 22.80
C THR A 305 -20.32 -33.41 22.15
N VAL A 306 -20.48 -33.07 20.88
CA VAL A 306 -21.52 -33.64 20.01
C VAL A 306 -20.88 -34.76 19.19
N THR A 307 -21.49 -35.94 19.21
CA THR A 307 -21.01 -37.14 18.53
C THR A 307 -20.97 -36.95 17.01
N ALA A 308 -19.92 -37.44 16.37
CA ALA A 308 -19.77 -37.37 14.92
C ALA A 308 -20.88 -38.12 14.19
N SER A 309 -21.58 -37.43 13.29
CA SER A 309 -22.44 -37.98 12.24
C SER A 309 -21.92 -37.51 10.88
N GLU A 310 -21.97 -38.38 9.87
CA GLU A 310 -21.06 -38.37 8.71
C GLU A 310 -21.44 -37.40 7.57
N GLU A 311 -21.86 -36.17 7.89
CA GLU A 311 -22.20 -35.12 6.89
C GLU A 311 -21.20 -33.95 6.87
N ALA A 312 -20.02 -34.11 7.48
CA ALA A 312 -18.94 -33.11 7.47
C ALA A 312 -18.06 -33.14 6.20
N ASN A 313 -18.65 -33.41 5.02
CA ASN A 313 -17.92 -33.50 3.76
C ASN A 313 -17.78 -32.13 3.05
N SER A 314 -16.52 -31.75 2.80
CA SER A 314 -16.10 -30.78 1.77
C SER A 314 -16.77 -29.39 1.72
N VAL A 315 -16.80 -28.65 2.85
CA VAL A 315 -16.58 -27.18 2.76
C VAL A 315 -15.09 -26.96 2.54
N GLN A 316 -14.63 -27.24 1.32
CA GLN A 316 -13.22 -27.39 1.00
C GLN A 316 -12.53 -26.02 0.80
N SER A 317 -11.30 -25.89 1.30
CA SER A 317 -10.54 -24.63 1.34
C SER A 317 -9.96 -24.26 -0.04
N THR A 318 -10.81 -23.76 -0.95
CA THR A 318 -10.46 -23.51 -2.37
C THR A 318 -10.73 -22.08 -2.87
N ARG A 319 -10.77 -21.08 -1.99
CA ARG A 319 -10.77 -19.66 -2.39
C ARG A 319 -9.34 -19.23 -2.78
N GLU A 320 -9.08 -19.32 -4.09
CA GLU A 320 -7.81 -19.01 -4.76
C GLU A 320 -7.41 -17.53 -4.58
N TYR A 321 -6.11 -17.28 -4.37
CA TYR A 321 -5.59 -15.91 -4.31
C TYR A 321 -5.41 -15.35 -5.72
N LEU A 322 -6.02 -14.19 -5.99
CA LEU A 322 -5.96 -13.53 -7.28
C LEU A 322 -5.10 -12.27 -7.19
N ALA A 323 -4.31 -12.03 -8.23
CA ALA A 323 -3.60 -10.78 -8.43
C ALA A 323 -4.50 -9.81 -9.20
N LEU A 324 -4.74 -8.63 -8.64
CA LEU A 324 -5.50 -7.56 -9.28
C LEU A 324 -4.53 -6.51 -9.79
N VAL A 325 -4.66 -6.15 -11.06
CA VAL A 325 -3.83 -5.15 -11.73
C VAL A 325 -4.71 -4.10 -12.40
N SER A 326 -4.44 -2.83 -12.11
CA SER A 326 -5.12 -1.69 -12.73
C SER A 326 -4.47 -1.26 -14.05
N ALA A 327 -5.27 -0.77 -15.00
CA ALA A 327 -4.85 0.04 -16.13
C ALA A 327 -5.63 1.38 -16.18
N PRO A 328 -5.22 2.41 -15.41
CA PRO A 328 -5.87 3.71 -15.39
C PRO A 328 -5.61 4.46 -16.70
N SER A 329 -6.66 4.70 -17.48
CA SER A 329 -6.54 5.27 -18.83
C SER A 329 -7.66 6.25 -19.17
N GLY A 330 -7.47 7.03 -20.23
CA GLY A 330 -8.49 7.98 -20.70
C GLY A 330 -9.65 7.27 -21.42
N ASN A 331 -10.85 7.83 -21.30
CA ASN A 331 -12.11 7.25 -21.81
C ASN A 331 -12.34 5.81 -21.29
N ALA A 332 -13.22 5.05 -21.96
CA ALA A 332 -13.72 3.73 -21.54
C ALA A 332 -12.68 2.58 -21.49
N GLY A 333 -11.38 2.86 -21.66
CA GLY A 333 -10.31 1.86 -21.54
C GLY A 333 -9.92 1.53 -20.10
N SER A 334 -10.33 2.33 -19.10
CA SER A 334 -9.94 2.11 -17.70
C SER A 334 -10.45 0.78 -17.16
N SER A 335 -9.58 -0.06 -16.59
CA SER A 335 -9.99 -1.34 -15.99
C SER A 335 -9.14 -1.76 -14.80
N ILE A 336 -9.65 -2.76 -14.07
CA ILE A 336 -8.89 -3.59 -13.13
C ILE A 336 -9.14 -5.04 -13.53
N THR A 337 -8.09 -5.78 -13.86
CA THR A 337 -8.19 -7.20 -14.24
C THR A 337 -7.60 -8.09 -13.14
N ALA A 338 -8.29 -9.18 -12.80
CA ALA A 338 -7.92 -10.14 -11.78
C ALA A 338 -7.47 -11.47 -12.39
N TYR A 339 -6.33 -12.00 -11.95
CA TYR A 339 -5.64 -13.14 -12.56
C TYR A 339 -5.28 -14.23 -11.54
N ARG A 340 -5.36 -15.50 -11.93
CA ARG A 340 -4.83 -16.63 -11.14
C ARG A 340 -3.30 -16.65 -11.18
N HIS A 341 -2.64 -16.78 -10.03
CA HIS A 341 -1.18 -16.77 -9.91
C HIS A 341 -0.46 -18.06 -10.36
N ASN A 342 -1.07 -18.84 -11.26
CA ASN A 342 -0.67 -20.19 -11.64
C ASN A 342 -0.14 -20.24 -13.08
N GLY A 343 0.70 -19.26 -13.44
CA GLY A 343 1.31 -19.11 -14.76
C GLY A 343 1.05 -17.77 -15.46
N PHE A 344 0.19 -16.91 -14.91
CA PHE A 344 -0.05 -15.52 -15.35
C PHE A 344 -0.29 -15.34 -16.87
N ARG A 345 -1.10 -16.22 -17.43
CA ARG A 345 -1.49 -16.19 -18.85
C ARG A 345 -2.76 -15.38 -19.05
N ALA A 346 -3.03 -14.97 -20.29
CA ALA A 346 -4.31 -14.34 -20.65
C ALA A 346 -5.53 -15.27 -20.42
N SER A 347 -5.33 -16.60 -20.39
CA SER A 347 -6.34 -17.59 -19.99
C SER A 347 -6.70 -17.53 -18.50
N ASP A 348 -5.88 -16.88 -17.69
CA ASP A 348 -5.94 -16.95 -16.23
C ASP A 348 -6.69 -15.76 -15.63
N VAL A 349 -7.22 -14.86 -16.50
CA VAL A 349 -8.19 -13.83 -16.14
C VAL A 349 -9.44 -14.49 -15.54
N VAL A 350 -9.78 -14.11 -14.31
CA VAL A 350 -11.00 -14.55 -13.62
C VAL A 350 -12.12 -13.53 -13.82
N PHE A 351 -11.81 -12.25 -13.65
CA PHE A 351 -12.73 -11.16 -13.93
C PHE A 351 -11.99 -9.86 -14.25
N ARG A 352 -12.75 -8.89 -14.77
CA ARG A 352 -12.35 -7.53 -15.06
C ARG A 352 -13.46 -6.57 -14.66
N ILE A 353 -13.09 -5.55 -13.90
CA ILE A 353 -13.97 -4.47 -13.45
C ILE A 353 -13.71 -3.25 -14.34
N ARG A 354 -14.77 -2.64 -14.87
CA ARG A 354 -14.70 -1.37 -15.61
C ARG A 354 -15.65 -0.32 -15.02
N PRO A 355 -15.26 0.97 -15.00
CA PRO A 355 -16.14 2.04 -14.55
C PRO A 355 -17.31 2.18 -15.53
N LYS A 356 -18.44 2.69 -15.03
CA LYS A 356 -19.60 2.92 -15.88
C LYS A 356 -19.30 3.97 -16.94
N THR A 357 -19.64 3.69 -18.19
CA THR A 357 -19.36 4.58 -19.34
C THR A 357 -19.96 5.99 -19.20
N SER A 358 -21.05 6.16 -18.44
CA SER A 358 -21.67 7.45 -18.16
C SER A 358 -20.91 8.35 -17.17
N ASP A 359 -19.98 7.79 -16.40
CA ASP A 359 -19.31 8.48 -15.27
C ASP A 359 -17.90 8.95 -15.64
N MET A 360 -17.61 9.02 -16.93
CA MET A 360 -16.26 9.21 -17.46
C MET A 360 -16.01 10.62 -18.00
N THR A 361 -15.09 11.33 -17.35
CA THR A 361 -14.30 12.41 -17.96
C THR A 361 -13.28 11.84 -18.93
N THR A 362 -12.60 12.73 -19.68
CA THR A 362 -11.44 12.37 -20.53
C THR A 362 -10.36 11.60 -19.76
N PHE A 363 -10.16 11.87 -18.48
CA PHE A 363 -9.43 11.03 -17.53
C PHE A 363 -10.03 11.21 -16.12
N SER A 364 -10.26 10.12 -15.40
CA SER A 364 -10.78 10.12 -14.01
C SER A 364 -9.76 9.58 -12.99
N GLY A 365 -8.69 8.92 -13.46
CA GLY A 365 -7.78 8.17 -12.60
C GLY A 365 -8.39 6.91 -12.00
N PHE A 366 -9.41 6.32 -12.60
CA PHE A 366 -10.00 5.06 -12.11
C PHE A 366 -8.94 3.96 -12.03
N GLY A 367 -8.74 3.38 -10.84
CA GLY A 367 -7.69 2.40 -10.57
C GLY A 367 -6.35 2.99 -10.12
N GLN A 368 -6.22 4.32 -10.05
CA GLN A 368 -5.00 5.00 -9.57
C GLN A 368 -4.66 4.64 -8.11
N ALA A 369 -5.68 4.31 -7.33
CA ALA A 369 -5.58 3.61 -6.05
C ALA A 369 -6.50 2.38 -6.08
N LEU A 370 -6.06 1.30 -5.46
CA LEU A 370 -6.74 0.01 -5.42
C LEU A 370 -6.39 -0.68 -4.09
N GLU A 371 -7.39 -1.31 -3.47
CA GLU A 371 -7.26 -2.02 -2.20
C GLU A 371 -8.30 -3.16 -2.15
N THR A 372 -8.04 -4.20 -1.36
CA THR A 372 -8.99 -5.31 -1.14
C THR A 372 -9.27 -5.52 0.35
N LEU A 373 -10.50 -5.92 0.69
CA LEU A 373 -10.96 -6.04 2.08
C LEU A 373 -12.01 -7.14 2.25
N TRP A 374 -12.11 -7.72 3.46
CA TRP A 374 -13.07 -8.79 3.76
C TRP A 374 -14.50 -8.28 3.89
N VAL A 375 -15.44 -8.92 3.17
CA VAL A 375 -16.89 -8.67 3.32
C VAL A 375 -17.64 -10.01 3.46
N PRO A 376 -18.09 -10.37 4.67
CA PRO A 376 -18.93 -11.56 4.88
C PRO A 376 -20.32 -11.36 4.28
N LEU A 377 -20.52 -11.82 3.04
CA LEU A 377 -21.80 -11.73 2.34
C LEU A 377 -22.80 -12.79 2.83
N PHE A 378 -23.65 -12.42 3.78
CA PHE A 378 -24.79 -13.24 4.19
C PHE A 378 -25.82 -13.34 3.05
N LYS A 379 -26.24 -14.58 2.71
CA LYS A 379 -27.28 -14.93 1.72
C LYS A 379 -26.95 -14.63 0.24
N ASN A 380 -25.94 -15.31 -0.32
CA ASN A 380 -26.09 -16.11 -1.56
C ASN A 380 -24.75 -16.79 -1.92
N GLU A 381 -24.80 -18.04 -2.34
CA GLU A 381 -23.63 -18.92 -2.52
C GLU A 381 -22.73 -18.57 -3.72
N SER A 382 -23.15 -17.64 -4.57
CA SER A 382 -22.46 -17.30 -5.84
C SER A 382 -21.47 -16.13 -5.78
N ARG A 383 -21.35 -15.41 -4.64
CA ARG A 383 -20.51 -14.20 -4.53
C ARG A 383 -19.24 -14.43 -3.71
N VAL A 384 -18.20 -13.65 -4.01
CA VAL A 384 -16.96 -13.63 -3.21
C VAL A 384 -17.18 -13.00 -1.85
N ASP A 385 -16.29 -13.33 -0.92
CA ASP A 385 -16.20 -12.89 0.47
C ASP A 385 -15.25 -11.68 0.68
N TYR A 386 -14.91 -10.99 -0.40
CA TYR A 386 -14.09 -9.78 -0.38
C TYR A 386 -14.64 -8.70 -1.32
N ALA A 387 -14.37 -7.45 -0.99
CA ALA A 387 -14.58 -6.32 -1.89
C ALA A 387 -13.27 -5.85 -2.53
N VAL A 388 -13.40 -5.32 -3.74
CA VAL A 388 -12.39 -4.52 -4.44
C VAL A 388 -12.83 -3.06 -4.33
N VAL A 389 -11.97 -2.21 -3.77
CA VAL A 389 -12.25 -0.77 -3.62
C VAL A 389 -11.30 0.03 -4.49
N VAL A 390 -11.85 0.99 -5.24
CA VAL A 390 -11.19 1.63 -6.38
C VAL A 390 -11.25 3.15 -6.24
N GLY A 391 -10.08 3.79 -6.24
CA GLY A 391 -9.96 5.24 -6.29
C GLY A 391 -10.03 5.79 -7.72
N ALA A 392 -10.67 6.93 -7.88
CA ALA A 392 -10.66 7.76 -9.09
C ALA A 392 -10.50 9.25 -8.71
N PRO A 393 -9.31 9.67 -8.24
CA PRO A 393 -9.11 10.98 -7.61
C PRO A 393 -9.26 12.18 -8.55
N PHE A 394 -9.24 11.98 -9.87
CA PHE A 394 -9.39 13.04 -10.86
C PHE A 394 -10.83 13.14 -11.40
N SER A 395 -11.77 12.35 -10.88
CA SER A 395 -13.19 12.47 -11.21
C SER A 395 -13.73 13.89 -10.99
N TYR A 396 -14.40 14.40 -12.02
CA TYR A 396 -15.22 15.61 -11.99
C TYR A 396 -16.61 15.29 -11.42
N HIS A 397 -17.20 16.27 -10.74
CA HIS A 397 -18.58 16.22 -10.26
C HIS A 397 -19.31 17.49 -10.71
N SER A 398 -20.52 17.34 -11.27
CA SER A 398 -21.30 18.45 -11.87
C SER A 398 -21.47 19.68 -10.96
N VAL A 399 -21.87 19.46 -9.70
CA VAL A 399 -22.01 20.53 -8.69
C VAL A 399 -20.68 20.93 -8.05
N LYS A 400 -19.84 19.97 -7.65
CA LYS A 400 -18.65 20.24 -6.82
C LYS A 400 -17.41 20.71 -7.61
N GLY A 401 -17.27 20.32 -8.89
CA GLY A 401 -16.15 20.71 -9.75
C GLY A 401 -15.13 19.59 -10.07
N PRO A 402 -14.02 19.94 -10.76
CA PRO A 402 -12.97 19.01 -11.15
C PRO A 402 -12.14 18.50 -9.97
N ASN A 403 -11.54 17.31 -10.12
CA ASN A 403 -10.71 16.66 -9.10
C ASN A 403 -11.42 16.57 -7.73
N THR A 404 -12.75 16.47 -7.74
CA THR A 404 -13.55 16.13 -6.56
C THR A 404 -13.15 14.74 -6.06
N GLY A 405 -12.89 13.83 -7.00
CA GLY A 405 -12.48 12.48 -6.71
C GLY A 405 -13.66 11.58 -6.31
N ARG A 406 -13.51 10.28 -6.55
CA ARG A 406 -14.53 9.26 -6.30
C ARG A 406 -13.88 7.99 -5.77
N VAL A 407 -14.64 7.24 -4.98
CA VAL A 407 -14.33 5.85 -4.63
C VAL A 407 -15.49 4.94 -5.01
N TYR A 408 -15.18 3.81 -5.65
CA TYR A 408 -16.14 2.77 -6.01
C TYR A 408 -15.85 1.50 -5.20
N ILE A 409 -16.88 0.74 -4.86
CA ILE A 409 -16.77 -0.57 -4.20
C ILE A 409 -17.49 -1.62 -5.04
N VAL A 410 -16.87 -2.81 -5.17
CA VAL A 410 -17.37 -3.93 -5.97
C VAL A 410 -17.11 -5.24 -5.23
N CYS A 411 -18.09 -6.13 -5.16
CA CYS A 411 -17.89 -7.53 -4.78
C CYS A 411 -18.06 -8.39 -6.04
N PRO A 412 -16.97 -8.88 -6.66
CA PRO A 412 -16.99 -9.59 -7.93
C PRO A 412 -17.96 -10.79 -8.02
N ASP A 413 -18.64 -10.89 -9.15
CA ASP A 413 -19.36 -12.12 -9.57
C ASP A 413 -18.37 -13.02 -10.35
N LEU A 414 -17.92 -14.13 -9.76
CA LEU A 414 -16.97 -15.05 -10.44
C LEU A 414 -17.59 -15.77 -11.65
N GLY A 415 -18.90 -15.70 -11.84
CA GLY A 415 -19.58 -16.15 -13.05
C GLY A 415 -19.47 -15.16 -14.22
N ARG A 416 -18.87 -13.98 -14.04
CA ARG A 416 -18.79 -12.91 -15.05
C ARG A 416 -17.36 -12.40 -15.23
N ILE A 417 -16.79 -12.66 -16.41
CA ILE A 417 -15.47 -12.12 -16.76
C ILE A 417 -15.50 -10.60 -16.89
N GLU A 418 -16.54 -9.99 -17.47
CA GLU A 418 -16.64 -8.54 -17.63
C GLU A 418 -17.73 -7.96 -16.73
N GLN A 419 -17.39 -6.95 -15.92
CA GLN A 419 -18.25 -6.37 -14.89
C GLN A 419 -18.18 -4.83 -14.92
N GLU A 420 -19.24 -4.19 -15.42
CA GLU A 420 -19.42 -2.72 -15.32
C GLU A 420 -19.94 -2.36 -13.91
N ILE A 421 -19.35 -1.35 -13.27
CA ILE A 421 -19.79 -0.92 -11.93
C ILE A 421 -21.17 -0.24 -12.02
N THR A 422 -22.19 -0.87 -11.43
CA THR A 422 -23.56 -0.34 -11.36
C THR A 422 -23.91 0.31 -10.02
N ALA A 423 -23.10 0.08 -8.97
CA ALA A 423 -23.25 0.76 -7.68
C ALA A 423 -22.84 2.24 -7.78
N PRO A 424 -23.55 3.16 -7.10
CA PRO A 424 -23.16 4.56 -7.07
C PRO A 424 -21.82 4.75 -6.35
N PRO A 425 -20.92 5.63 -6.86
CA PRO A 425 -19.68 5.96 -6.16
C PRO A 425 -19.93 6.77 -4.89
N LEU A 426 -18.95 6.75 -3.99
CA LEU A 426 -18.77 7.74 -2.95
C LEU A 426 -18.03 8.94 -3.53
N ASP A 427 -18.75 10.05 -3.73
CA ASP A 427 -18.22 11.32 -4.25
C ASP A 427 -17.49 12.13 -3.17
N GLY A 428 -16.27 12.58 -3.46
CA GLY A 428 -15.47 13.42 -2.57
C GLY A 428 -16.18 14.72 -2.14
N PRO A 429 -15.77 15.33 -1.02
CA PRO A 429 -16.53 16.42 -0.39
C PRO A 429 -16.55 17.72 -1.21
N GLN A 430 -15.44 18.08 -1.88
CA GLN A 430 -15.27 19.36 -2.58
C GLN A 430 -14.36 19.25 -3.82
N SER A 431 -14.40 20.26 -4.70
CA SER A 431 -13.46 20.45 -5.82
C SER A 431 -12.01 20.33 -5.36
N HIS A 432 -11.15 19.76 -6.20
CA HIS A 432 -9.71 19.60 -5.95
C HIS A 432 -9.33 18.90 -4.63
N SER A 433 -10.24 18.17 -3.98
CA SER A 433 -9.90 17.38 -2.79
C SER A 433 -9.11 16.11 -3.11
N PHE A 434 -9.20 15.61 -4.35
CA PHE A 434 -8.61 14.35 -4.81
C PHE A 434 -9.03 13.14 -3.95
N PHE A 435 -10.31 13.07 -3.57
CA PHE A 435 -10.83 11.96 -2.78
C PHE A 435 -10.63 10.61 -3.49
N GLY A 436 -10.03 9.64 -2.80
CA GLY A 436 -9.64 8.35 -3.38
C GLY A 436 -8.23 8.32 -3.98
N TYR A 437 -7.36 9.30 -3.66
CA TYR A 437 -5.94 9.28 -4.09
C TYR A 437 -5.09 8.30 -3.25
N SER A 438 -5.56 7.92 -2.06
CA SER A 438 -5.14 6.71 -1.34
C SER A 438 -6.35 5.96 -0.80
N LEU A 439 -6.13 4.65 -0.65
CA LEU A 439 -7.01 3.71 0.03
C LEU A 439 -6.15 2.87 0.98
N ALA A 440 -6.70 2.47 2.11
CA ALA A 440 -6.14 1.41 2.94
C ALA A 440 -7.23 0.66 3.70
N ARG A 441 -7.23 -0.66 3.63
CA ARG A 441 -8.00 -1.55 4.52
C ARG A 441 -7.52 -1.28 5.95
N LEU A 442 -8.42 -1.11 6.90
CA LEU A 442 -8.03 -0.96 8.32
C LEU A 442 -8.11 -2.27 9.12
N GLY A 443 -8.84 -3.25 8.59
CA GLY A 443 -9.50 -4.29 9.37
C GLY A 443 -10.84 -3.77 9.90
N ASP A 444 -11.57 -4.64 10.59
CA ASP A 444 -12.73 -4.27 11.41
C ASP A 444 -12.25 -3.33 12.55
N VAL A 445 -12.65 -2.05 12.53
CA VAL A 445 -12.29 -1.07 13.58
C VAL A 445 -13.47 -0.65 14.46
N ASP A 446 -14.72 -0.88 14.03
CA ASP A 446 -15.91 -0.55 14.81
C ASP A 446 -16.65 -1.76 15.44
N GLY A 447 -16.26 -2.98 15.07
CA GLY A 447 -16.62 -4.24 15.74
C GLY A 447 -17.79 -5.01 15.09
N ASP A 448 -18.15 -4.73 13.83
CA ASP A 448 -19.28 -5.39 13.16
C ASP A 448 -18.91 -6.67 12.37
N GLY A 449 -17.62 -7.00 12.28
CA GLY A 449 -17.09 -8.19 11.60
C GLY A 449 -16.68 -7.98 10.14
N ILE A 450 -16.94 -6.80 9.56
CA ILE A 450 -16.56 -6.42 8.20
C ILE A 450 -15.26 -5.58 8.24
N ASP A 451 -14.41 -5.65 7.21
CA ASP A 451 -13.22 -4.80 7.18
C ASP A 451 -13.57 -3.36 6.76
N ASP A 452 -13.21 -2.38 7.57
CA ASP A 452 -13.35 -0.97 7.27
C ASP A 452 -12.25 -0.45 6.33
N ILE A 453 -12.48 0.72 5.72
CA ILE A 453 -11.51 1.36 4.82
C ILE A 453 -11.28 2.82 5.18
N ALA A 454 -10.03 3.26 5.06
CA ALA A 454 -9.65 4.67 5.08
C ALA A 454 -9.39 5.20 3.66
N ILE A 455 -9.92 6.39 3.37
CA ILE A 455 -9.88 7.05 2.05
C ILE A 455 -9.20 8.42 2.17
N GLY A 456 -8.21 8.66 1.31
CA GLY A 456 -7.40 9.88 1.35
C GLY A 456 -7.91 10.96 0.40
N ALA A 457 -7.88 12.20 0.87
CA ALA A 457 -8.21 13.41 0.11
C ALA A 457 -7.12 14.47 0.34
N PRO A 458 -5.93 14.33 -0.28
CA PRO A 458 -4.77 15.16 0.04
C PRO A 458 -4.93 16.63 -0.38
N GLY A 459 -5.85 16.96 -1.28
CA GLY A 459 -6.11 18.35 -1.70
C GLY A 459 -7.12 19.11 -0.84
N MET A 460 -7.59 18.53 0.27
CA MET A 460 -8.54 19.19 1.17
C MET A 460 -7.99 20.51 1.75
N ARG A 461 -8.90 21.47 1.86
CA ARG A 461 -8.70 22.81 2.45
C ARG A 461 -9.81 23.06 3.45
N GLU A 462 -9.53 23.90 4.45
CA GLU A 462 -10.52 24.28 5.47
C GLU A 462 -11.23 25.59 5.16
N ASP A 463 -10.59 26.45 4.36
CA ASP A 463 -11.12 27.74 3.93
C ASP A 463 -10.73 27.98 2.46
N SER A 464 -11.65 28.47 1.64
CA SER A 464 -11.37 28.85 0.24
C SER A 464 -10.46 30.07 0.12
N HIS A 465 -10.34 30.88 1.17
CA HIS A 465 -9.50 32.09 1.21
C HIS A 465 -8.08 31.84 1.72
N GLN A 466 -7.77 30.64 2.22
CA GLN A 466 -6.45 30.27 2.68
C GLN A 466 -5.72 29.38 1.68
N ASN A 467 -4.43 29.65 1.46
CA ASN A 467 -3.55 28.81 0.65
C ASN A 467 -3.12 27.51 1.36
N SER A 468 -3.70 27.20 2.53
CA SER A 468 -3.40 25.99 3.29
C SER A 468 -4.14 24.78 2.71
N VAL A 469 -3.39 23.87 2.09
CA VAL A 469 -3.84 22.53 1.76
C VAL A 469 -3.47 21.63 2.92
N ASN A 470 -4.45 21.33 3.78
CA ASN A 470 -4.21 20.57 5.02
C ASN A 470 -4.35 19.06 4.78
N GLY A 471 -5.06 18.65 3.72
CA GLY A 471 -5.41 17.26 3.44
C GLY A 471 -6.38 16.68 4.47
N ARG A 472 -7.12 15.63 4.12
CA ARG A 472 -7.92 14.86 5.10
C ARG A 472 -7.92 13.37 4.80
N VAL A 473 -8.28 12.62 5.84
CA VAL A 473 -8.43 11.17 5.88
C VAL A 473 -9.86 10.89 6.34
N TYR A 474 -10.56 10.01 5.64
CA TYR A 474 -11.95 9.63 5.97
C TYR A 474 -12.01 8.13 6.20
N VAL A 475 -12.48 7.69 7.37
CA VAL A 475 -12.74 6.26 7.63
C VAL A 475 -14.21 5.97 7.31
N HIS A 476 -14.47 4.98 6.47
CA HIS A 476 -15.83 4.60 6.07
C HIS A 476 -16.08 3.12 6.38
N ARG A 477 -17.21 2.84 7.03
CA ARG A 477 -17.71 1.48 7.20
C ARG A 477 -18.03 0.85 5.84
N VAL A 478 -17.74 -0.44 5.70
CA VAL A 478 -18.25 -1.28 4.62
C VAL A 478 -19.42 -2.11 5.12
N THR A 479 -20.53 -2.20 4.36
CA THR A 479 -21.72 -2.97 4.76
C THR A 479 -21.79 -4.35 4.12
N SER A 480 -22.58 -5.25 4.72
CA SER A 480 -22.87 -6.61 4.24
C SER A 480 -23.52 -6.67 2.85
N GLU A 481 -24.00 -5.54 2.32
CA GLU A 481 -24.56 -5.41 0.97
C GLU A 481 -23.48 -5.00 -0.06
N CYS A 482 -22.21 -4.96 0.35
CA CYS A 482 -21.06 -4.49 -0.41
C CYS A 482 -21.18 -3.00 -0.81
N LYS A 483 -21.37 -2.13 0.19
CA LYS A 483 -21.49 -0.69 0.03
C LYS A 483 -20.59 0.04 1.02
N LEU A 484 -20.12 1.23 0.65
CA LEU A 484 -19.51 2.17 1.59
C LEU A 484 -20.61 2.96 2.29
N ALA A 485 -20.49 3.15 3.60
CA ALA A 485 -21.36 4.06 4.35
C ALA A 485 -21.16 5.50 3.82
N PRO A 486 -22.24 6.25 3.52
CA PRO A 486 -22.14 7.59 2.93
C PRO A 486 -21.60 8.65 3.90
N VAL A 487 -21.62 8.35 5.20
CA VAL A 487 -21.04 9.17 6.27
C VAL A 487 -19.81 8.44 6.80
N ALA A 488 -18.73 9.19 7.05
CA ALA A 488 -17.52 8.66 7.67
C ALA A 488 -17.74 8.38 9.17
N LEU A 489 -16.96 7.47 9.74
CA LEU A 489 -16.82 7.33 11.19
C LEU A 489 -16.17 8.61 11.76
N GLN A 490 -16.53 8.98 13.00
CA GLN A 490 -16.10 10.21 13.68
C GLN A 490 -14.93 9.97 14.64
#